data_AF-A0A9E5FZC3-F1
#
_entry.id   AF-A0A9E5FZC3-F1
#
_cell.length_a   1.000
_cell.length_b   1.000
_cell.length_c   1.000
_cell.angle_alpha   90.00
_cell.angle_beta   90.00
_cell.angle_gamma   90.00
#
_symmetry.space_group_name_H-M   'P 1'
#
loop_
_entity.id
_entity.type
_entity.pdbx_description
1 polymer ?
#
loop_
_entity_poly.entity_id
_entity_poly.type
_entity_poly.pdbx_seq_one_letter_code
_entity_poly.pdbx_strand_id
1 'polypeptide(L)' 'ACLRLRVPLTAEEVSAVAPGCLWTPAGHAALEAWVRRHYREELSPKDLADPQLLRESRTALDELTTILGVGPIYDFQH' A
#
# COMPACT_ATOMS: atom_id res chain seq x y z
N ALA A 1 16.62 11.58 -2.26
CA ALA A 1 16.05 10.95 -3.48
C ALA A 1 15.64 9.48 -3.27
N CYS A 2 15.87 8.88 -2.09
CA CYS A 2 15.72 7.45 -1.86
C CYS A 2 14.27 6.91 -1.95
N LEU A 3 13.26 7.77 -1.77
CA LEU A 3 11.84 7.37 -1.73
C LEU A 3 11.11 7.54 -3.08
N ARG A 4 11.83 7.73 -4.19
CA ARG A 4 11.19 7.92 -5.51
C ARG A 4 11.96 7.24 -6.64
N LEU A 5 11.20 6.62 -7.54
CA LEU A 5 11.67 6.14 -8.83
C LEU A 5 11.15 7.10 -9.92
N ARG A 6 12.05 7.65 -10.75
CA ARG A 6 11.65 8.45 -11.91
C ARG A 6 11.48 7.52 -13.10
N VAL A 7 10.28 7.47 -13.65
CA VAL A 7 9.95 6.68 -14.84
C VAL A 7 9.37 7.65 -15.88
N PRO A 8 10.06 7.89 -17.02
CA PRO A 8 9.48 8.67 -18.11
C PRO A 8 8.38 7.85 -18.79
N LEU A 9 7.21 8.47 -18.99
CA LEU A 9 6.04 7.83 -19.61
C LEU A 9 5.40 8.82 -20.59
N THR A 10 4.90 8.28 -21.70
CA THR A 10 3.97 8.95 -22.63
C THR A 10 2.55 9.00 -22.04
N ALA A 11 1.65 9.76 -22.66
CA ALA A 11 0.25 9.86 -22.22
C ALA A 11 -0.51 8.51 -22.30
N GLU A 12 -0.18 7.69 -23.31
CA GLU A 12 -0.73 6.35 -23.47
C GLU A 12 -0.25 5.42 -22.36
N GLU A 13 1.05 5.44 -22.06
CA GLU A 13 1.63 4.63 -20.99
C GLU A 13 1.12 5.04 -19.61
N VAL A 14 0.88 6.34 -19.35
CA VAL A 14 0.23 6.81 -18.11
C VAL A 14 -1.18 6.23 -17.98
N SER A 15 -1.92 6.12 -19.08
CA SER A 15 -3.28 5.58 -19.07
C SER A 15 -3.33 4.07 -18.82
N ALA A 16 -2.20 3.37 -19.02
CA ALA A 16 -2.04 1.95 -18.71
C ALA A 16 -1.58 1.68 -17.26
N VAL A 17 -1.19 2.72 -16.50
CA VAL A 17 -0.82 2.58 -15.08
C VAL A 17 -2.09 2.27 -14.27
N ALA A 18 -1.98 1.37 -13.28
CA ALA A 18 -3.04 1.12 -12.32
C ALA A 18 -3.52 2.46 -11.70
N PRO A 19 -4.79 2.86 -11.91
CA PRO A 19 -5.24 4.21 -11.55
C PRO A 19 -5.07 4.55 -10.07
N GLY A 20 -5.16 3.56 -9.18
CA GLY A 20 -4.95 3.74 -7.75
C GLY A 20 -3.50 4.08 -7.36
N CYS A 21 -2.53 3.82 -8.25
CA CYS A 21 -1.13 4.19 -8.06
C CYS A 21 -0.79 5.61 -8.54
N LEU A 22 -1.73 6.29 -9.23
CA LEU A 22 -1.58 7.70 -9.58
C LEU A 22 -2.09 8.57 -8.43
N TRP A 23 -1.34 9.61 -8.10
CA TRP A 23 -1.72 10.50 -7.01
C TRP A 23 -2.99 11.29 -7.36
N THR A 24 -3.96 11.24 -6.45
CA THR A 24 -5.15 12.10 -6.45
C THR A 24 -5.44 12.55 -5.01
N PRO A 25 -6.13 13.69 -4.79
CA PRO A 25 -6.52 14.10 -3.45
C PRO A 25 -7.37 13.05 -2.71
N ALA A 26 -8.27 12.38 -3.43
CA ALA A 26 -9.11 11.33 -2.88
C ALA A 26 -8.30 10.07 -2.51
N GLY A 27 -7.39 9.63 -3.38
CA GLY A 27 -6.49 8.51 -3.11
C GLY A 27 -5.56 8.79 -1.93
N HIS A 28 -5.03 10.01 -1.83
CA HIS A 28 -4.23 10.43 -0.68
C HIS A 28 -5.03 10.34 0.63
N ALA A 29 -6.26 10.87 0.67
CA ALA A 29 -7.10 10.80 1.86
C ALA A 29 -7.44 9.35 2.25
N ALA A 30 -7.68 8.49 1.26
CA ALA A 30 -7.91 7.05 1.50
C ALA A 30 -6.67 6.36 2.08
N LEU A 31 -5.48 6.63 1.52
CA LEU A 31 -4.22 6.10 2.03
C LEU A 31 -3.90 6.61 3.43
N GLU A 32 -4.16 7.89 3.72
CA GLU A 32 -3.95 8.47 5.05
C GLU A 32 -4.87 7.81 6.09
N ALA A 33 -6.15 7.61 5.76
CA ALA A 33 -7.09 6.89 6.61
C ALA A 33 -6.67 5.44 6.84
N TRP A 34 -6.19 4.76 5.79
CA TRP A 34 -5.65 3.40 5.88
C TRP A 34 -4.41 3.34 6.78
N VAL A 35 -3.47 4.27 6.66
CA VAL A 35 -2.30 4.36 7.56
C VAL A 35 -2.75 4.55 9.00
N ARG A 36 -3.64 5.50 9.27
CA ARG A 36 -4.15 5.77 10.63
C ARG A 36 -4.86 4.56 11.26
N ARG A 37 -5.43 3.68 10.44
CA ARG A 37 -6.13 2.47 10.90
C ARG A 37 -5.18 1.32 11.22
N HIS A 38 -4.10 1.16 10.45
CA HIS A 38 -3.29 -0.06 10.48
C HIS A 38 -1.89 0.12 11.07
N TYR A 39 -1.32 1.33 11.06
CA TYR A 39 0.04 1.55 11.57
C TYR A 39 0.01 1.75 13.08
N ARG A 40 0.88 1.01 13.78
CA ARG A 40 1.17 1.24 15.20
C ARG A 40 1.96 2.55 15.33
N GLU A 41 1.72 3.29 16.42
CA GLU A 41 2.48 4.50 16.75
C GLU A 41 3.93 4.16 17.13
N GLU A 42 4.16 3.00 17.74
CA GLU A 42 5.47 2.49 18.13
C GLU A 42 5.64 1.03 17.68
N LEU A 43 6.86 0.68 17.24
CA LEU A 43 7.24 -0.68 16.88
C LEU A 43 8.69 -0.94 17.27
N SER A 44 8.93 -2.00 18.03
CA SER A 44 10.26 -2.46 18.42
C SER A 44 10.61 -3.79 17.75
N PRO A 45 11.91 -4.15 17.67
CA PRO A 45 12.32 -5.45 17.10
C PRO A 45 11.71 -6.67 17.80
N LYS A 46 11.35 -6.57 19.09
CA LYS A 46 10.74 -7.67 19.84
C LYS A 46 9.31 -7.96 19.38
N ASP A 47 8.61 -6.92 18.92
CA ASP A 47 7.23 -7.03 18.43
C ASP A 47 7.16 -7.80 17.11
N LEU A 48 8.27 -7.93 16.38
CA LEU A 48 8.34 -8.72 15.15
C LEU A 48 8.08 -10.21 15.38
N ALA A 49 8.26 -10.70 16.61
CA ALA A 49 7.94 -12.07 16.98
C ALA A 49 6.44 -12.29 17.27
N ASP A 50 5.64 -11.22 17.35
CA ASP A 50 4.21 -11.30 17.65
C ASP A 50 3.42 -11.77 16.41
N PRO A 51 2.73 -12.93 16.46
CA PRO A 51 1.88 -13.40 15.37
C PRO A 51 0.70 -12.45 15.06
N GLN A 52 0.31 -11.58 15.98
CA GLN A 52 -0.71 -10.57 15.74
C GLN A 52 -0.22 -9.52 14.73
N LEU A 53 1.03 -9.09 14.83
CA LEU A 53 1.65 -8.14 13.87
C LEU A 53 1.60 -8.69 12.43
N LEU A 54 1.84 -10.00 12.26
CA LEU A 54 1.74 -10.64 10.94
C LEU A 54 0.30 -10.61 10.40
N ARG A 55 -0.69 -10.90 11.26
CA ARG A 55 -2.10 -10.92 10.86
C ARG A 55 -2.60 -9.53 10.48
N GLU A 56 -2.35 -8.51 11.30
CA GLU A 56 -2.72 -7.13 10.98
C GLU A 56 -2.02 -6.63 9.71
N SER A 57 -0.73 -6.98 9.51
CA SER A 57 0.00 -6.61 8.29
C SER A 57 -0.63 -7.20 7.03
N ARG A 58 -1.01 -8.49 7.07
CA ARG A 58 -1.68 -9.14 5.93
C ARG A 58 -3.05 -8.53 5.65
N THR A 59 -3.84 -8.27 6.68
CA THR A 59 -5.12 -7.55 6.54
C THR A 59 -4.93 -6.17 5.93
N ALA A 60 -3.94 -5.41 6.40
CA ALA A 60 -3.64 -4.08 5.89
C ALA A 60 -3.24 -4.13 4.41
N LEU A 61 -2.35 -5.07 4.04
CA LEU A 61 -1.91 -5.25 2.66
C LEU A 61 -3.05 -5.68 1.73
N ASP A 62 -3.95 -6.55 2.19
CA ASP A 62 -5.12 -6.96 1.41
C ASP A 62 -6.05 -5.78 1.11
N GLU A 63 -6.37 -4.99 2.14
CA GLU A 63 -7.12 -3.74 1.98
C GLU A 63 -6.40 -2.74 1.05
N LEU A 64 -5.06 -2.64 1.14
CA LEU A 64 -4.26 -1.74 0.30
C LEU A 64 -4.33 -2.15 -1.18
N THR A 65 -4.23 -3.45 -1.49
CA THR A 65 -4.36 -3.90 -2.89
C THR A 65 -5.73 -3.59 -3.47
N THR A 66 -6.77 -3.59 -2.64
CA THR A 66 -8.12 -3.15 -3.03
C THR A 66 -8.17 -1.65 -3.28
N ILE A 67 -7.58 -0.82 -2.40
CA ILE A 67 -7.51 0.64 -2.58
C ILE A 67 -6.78 0.99 -3.89
N LEU A 68 -5.68 0.29 -4.19
CA LEU A 68 -4.87 0.55 -5.37
C LEU A 68 -5.43 -0.10 -6.65
N GLY A 69 -6.34 -1.07 -6.53
CA GLY A 69 -6.94 -1.79 -7.66
C GLY A 69 -5.94 -2.68 -8.42
N VAL A 70 -4.94 -3.23 -7.73
CA VAL A 70 -3.84 -4.01 -8.35
C VAL A 70 -4.05 -5.52 -8.31
N GLY A 71 -5.13 -5.99 -7.68
CA GLY A 71 -5.43 -7.42 -7.51
C GLY A 71 -4.51 -8.10 -6.48
N PRO A 72 -4.59 -9.44 -6.37
CA PRO A 72 -3.78 -10.21 -5.43
C PRO A 72 -2.34 -10.33 -5.94
N ILE A 73 -1.45 -9.45 -5.44
CA ILE A 73 -0.04 -9.41 -5.83
C ILE A 73 0.88 -9.98 -4.75
N TYR A 74 0.36 -10.27 -3.56
CA TYR A 74 1.11 -10.88 -2.46
C TYR A 74 0.82 -12.37 -2.36
N ASP A 75 1.86 -13.17 -2.08
CA ASP A 75 1.76 -14.64 -2.01
C ASP A 75 0.67 -15.16 -1.06
N PHE A 76 0.33 -14.41 -0.01
CA PHE A 76 -0.68 -14.84 0.98
C PHE A 76 -2.14 -14.64 0.51
N GLN A 77 -2.36 -13.98 -0.63
CA GLN A 77 -3.69 -13.69 -1.18
C GLN A 77 -4.20 -14.81 -2.12
N HIS A 78 -3.48 -15.93 -2.19
CA HIS A 78 -3.78 -17.10 -3.01
C HIS A 78 -4.07 -18.35 -2.16
#